data_AF-X1LP67-F1
#
_entry.id   AF-X1LP67-F1
#
_cell.length_a   1.000
_cell.length_b   1.000
_cell.length_c   1.000
_cell.angle_alpha   90.00
_cell.angle_beta   90.00
_cell.angle_gamma   90.00
#
_symmetry.space_group_name_H-M   'P 1'
#
loop_
_entity.id
_entity.type
_entity.pdbx_description
1 polymer ?
#
loop_
_entity_poly.entity_id
_entity_poly.type
_entity_poly.pdbx_seq_one_letter_code
_entity_poly.pdbx_strand_id
1 'polypeptide(L)'
;MQEKSANMKREYTIVGLGEVLWDMFPQGKYFGGAPANFAYHTSALGHKGIIASRIGKDILGKEIIGTIATLGLTREYIQISAQSLFQYASKI
;
A
#
# COMPACT_ATOMS: atom_id res chain seq x y z
N MET A 1 36.41 10.72 27.63
CA MET A 1 35.97 9.83 26.54
C MET A 1 34.50 10.13 26.29
N GLN A 2 34.19 10.89 25.25
CA GLN A 2 32.82 11.30 24.93
C GLN A 2 32.07 10.18 24.20
N GLU A 3 30.82 10.03 24.58
CA GLU A 3 29.88 8.99 24.18
C GLU A 3 29.69 8.93 22.67
N LYS A 4 29.93 7.76 22.08
CA LYS A 4 29.31 7.40 20.81
C LYS A 4 27.83 7.15 21.08
N SER A 5 27.02 8.20 21.12
CA SER A 5 25.58 8.05 20.91
C SER A 5 25.40 7.61 19.45
N ALA A 6 25.36 6.31 19.24
CA ALA A 6 25.08 5.73 17.94
C ALA A 6 23.74 6.30 17.48
N ASN A 7 23.75 6.98 16.35
CA ASN A 7 22.54 7.49 15.68
C ASN A 7 21.68 6.28 15.28
N MET A 8 20.90 5.72 16.21
CA MET A 8 20.01 4.62 15.92
C MET A 8 18.94 5.12 14.97
N LYS A 9 18.98 4.60 13.74
CA LYS A 9 17.96 4.86 12.72
C LYS A 9 16.62 4.41 13.30
N ARG A 10 15.79 5.35 13.75
CA ARG A 10 14.47 5.03 14.31
C ARG A 10 13.57 4.56 13.19
N GLU A 11 13.08 3.34 13.31
CA GLU A 11 12.06 2.78 12.44
C GLU A 11 10.68 3.16 12.98
N TYR A 12 9.86 3.79 12.15
CA TYR A 12 8.48 4.12 12.47
C TYR A 12 7.53 3.16 11.78
N THR A 13 6.40 2.86 12.44
CA THR A 13 5.26 2.25 11.76
C THR A 13 4.37 3.37 11.22
N ILE A 14 4.13 3.37 9.91
CA ILE A 14 3.37 4.41 9.23
C ILE A 14 2.23 3.75 8.46
N VAL A 15 1.00 4.20 8.73
CA VAL A 15 -0.21 3.58 8.18
C VAL A 15 -0.84 4.52 7.15
N GLY A 16 -0.89 4.05 5.91
CA GLY A 16 -1.75 4.62 4.88
C GLY A 16 -3.15 4.03 5.01
N LEU A 17 -4.04 4.76 5.69
CA LEU A 17 -5.45 4.38 5.85
C LEU A 17 -6.28 5.00 4.73
N GLY A 18 -6.99 4.17 3.96
CA GLY A 18 -7.92 4.65 2.94
C GLY A 18 -7.92 3.74 1.72
N GLU A 19 -7.97 4.32 0.53
CA GLU A 19 -8.12 3.57 -0.71
C GLU A 19 -6.83 2.92 -1.20
N VAL A 20 -7.00 1.75 -1.81
CA VAL A 20 -6.07 1.12 -2.74
C VAL A 20 -6.87 0.72 -3.97
N LEU A 21 -6.38 1.07 -5.16
CA LEU A 21 -7.13 0.91 -6.39
C LEU A 21 -6.21 0.81 -7.60
N TRP A 22 -6.79 0.53 -8.77
CA TRP A 22 -6.11 0.61 -10.05
C TRP A 22 -6.36 1.98 -10.70
N ASP A 23 -5.31 2.77 -10.85
CA ASP A 23 -5.37 3.94 -11.72
C ASP A 23 -5.29 3.46 -13.17
N MET A 24 -6.37 3.70 -13.92
CA MET A 24 -6.54 3.26 -15.31
C MET A 24 -6.10 4.38 -16.25
N PHE A 25 -5.00 4.16 -16.96
CA PHE A 25 -4.47 5.05 -18.00
C PHE A 25 -4.62 4.39 -19.39
N PRO A 26 -4.54 5.15 -20.49
CA PRO A 26 -4.59 4.58 -21.84
C PRO A 26 -3.54 3.49 -22.10
N GLN A 27 -2.38 3.57 -21.43
CA GLN A 27 -1.27 2.63 -21.58
C GLN A 27 -1.42 1.37 -20.71
N GLY A 28 -2.33 1.37 -19.74
CA GLY A 28 -2.54 0.24 -18.85
C GLY A 28 -3.01 0.64 -17.45
N LYS A 29 -3.13 -0.36 -16.58
CA LYS A 29 -3.47 -0.19 -15.17
C LYS A 29 -2.21 -0.04 -14.32
N TYR A 30 -2.26 0.88 -13.37
CA TYR A 30 -1.17 1.16 -12.45
C TYR A 30 -1.68 1.05 -11.02
N PHE A 31 -0.85 0.52 -10.12
CA PHE A 31 -1.20 0.45 -8.71
C PHE A 31 -1.32 1.87 -8.14
N GLY A 32 -2.45 2.17 -7.51
CA GLY A 32 -2.82 3.52 -7.11
C GLY A 32 -3.52 3.59 -5.76
N GLY A 33 -3.93 4.80 -5.40
CA GLY A 33 -4.43 5.18 -4.08
C GLY A 33 -3.40 5.99 -3.31
N ALA A 34 -3.76 7.21 -2.88
CA ALA A 34 -2.82 8.11 -2.21
C ALA A 34 -2.30 7.52 -0.89
N PRO A 35 -3.16 6.93 -0.02
CA PRO A 35 -2.73 6.25 1.19
C PRO A 35 -1.83 5.03 0.91
N ALA A 36 -2.15 4.25 -0.12
CA ALA A 36 -1.36 3.08 -0.51
C ALA A 36 0.05 3.48 -0.97
N ASN A 37 0.15 4.49 -1.83
CA ASN A 37 1.42 5.02 -2.31
C ASN A 37 2.27 5.62 -1.18
N PHE A 38 1.64 6.31 -0.23
CA PHE A 38 2.34 6.84 0.95
C PHE A 38 2.97 5.71 1.79
N ALA A 39 2.19 4.67 2.12
CA ALA A 39 2.70 3.51 2.85
C ALA A 39 3.83 2.78 2.10
N TYR A 40 3.71 2.61 0.78
CA TYR A 40 4.78 2.05 -0.05
C TYR A 40 6.07 2.88 0.03
N HIS A 41 6.00 4.18 -0.22
CA HIS A 41 7.19 5.04 -0.20
C HIS A 41 7.83 5.13 1.18
N THR A 42 7.06 5.11 2.27
CA THR A 42 7.63 5.05 3.62
C THR A 42 8.42 3.76 3.85
N SER A 43 7.97 2.63 3.27
CA SER A 43 8.72 1.37 3.31
C SER A 43 10.02 1.44 2.52
N ALA A 44 9.99 2.03 1.33
CA ALA A 44 11.19 2.28 0.52
C ALA A 44 12.22 3.19 1.23
N LEU A 45 11.76 4.08 2.13
CA LEU A 45 12.61 4.95 2.94
C LEU A 45 13.19 4.26 4.19
N GLY A 46 12.86 2.99 4.43
CA GLY A 46 13.37 2.18 5.54
C GLY A 46 12.53 2.27 6.82
N HIS A 47 11.23 2.53 6.68
CA HIS A 47 10.25 2.42 7.75
C HIS A 47 9.31 1.24 7.52
N LYS A 48 8.45 0.94 8.49
CA LYS A 48 7.40 -0.07 8.33
C LYS A 48 6.13 0.58 7.80
N GLY A 49 5.92 0.55 6.49
CA GLY A 49 4.68 1.01 5.86
C GLY A 49 3.58 -0.06 5.90
N ILE A 50 2.37 0.35 6.24
CA ILE A 50 1.18 -0.50 6.27
C ILE A 50 0.09 0.14 5.42
N ILE A 51 -0.50 -0.64 4.52
CA ILE A 51 -1.74 -0.27 3.83
C ILE A 51 -2.89 -0.85 4.66
N ALA A 52 -3.72 0.02 5.23
CA ALA A 52 -4.95 -0.38 5.90
C ALA A 52 -6.13 -0.02 5.00
N SER A 53 -6.79 -1.03 4.43
CA SER A 53 -7.81 -0.81 3.42
C SER A 53 -8.82 -1.96 3.34
N ARG A 54 -9.84 -1.79 2.49
CA ARG A 54 -10.82 -2.82 2.15
C ARG A 54 -10.97 -2.91 0.64
N ILE A 55 -10.87 -4.14 0.14
CA ILE A 55 -10.95 -4.48 -1.30
C ILE A 55 -12.14 -5.41 -1.57
N GLY A 56 -12.53 -5.51 -2.83
CA GLY A 56 -13.53 -6.49 -3.29
C GLY A 56 -12.92 -7.88 -3.42
N LYS A 57 -13.77 -8.92 -3.46
CA LYS A 57 -13.34 -10.32 -3.70
C LYS A 57 -13.17 -10.67 -5.20
N ASP A 58 -13.31 -9.68 -6.06
CA ASP A 58 -13.21 -9.83 -7.51
C ASP A 58 -11.76 -9.92 -8.00
N ILE A 59 -11.58 -9.97 -9.33
CA ILE A 59 -10.27 -10.13 -9.97
C ILE A 59 -9.35 -8.96 -9.60
N LEU A 60 -9.86 -7.72 -9.63
CA LEU A 60 -9.07 -6.54 -9.33
C LEU A 60 -8.56 -6.54 -7.88
N GLY A 61 -9.40 -6.98 -6.93
CA GLY A 61 -8.98 -7.14 -5.54
C GLY A 61 -7.93 -8.23 -5.34
N LYS A 62 -8.07 -9.37 -6.03
CA LYS A 62 -7.06 -10.43 -6.01
C LYS A 62 -5.71 -9.96 -6.56
N GLU A 63 -5.73 -9.15 -7.63
CA GLU A 63 -4.53 -8.57 -8.20
C GLU A 63 -3.89 -7.53 -7.27
N ILE A 64 -4.67 -6.72 -6.56
CA ILE A 64 -4.17 -5.80 -5.52
C ILE A 64 -3.40 -6.58 -4.46
N ILE A 65 -3.96 -7.70 -3.98
CA ILE A 65 -3.30 -8.59 -3.00
C ILE A 65 -1.96 -9.12 -3.52
N GLY A 66 -1.93 -9.57 -4.78
CA GLY A 66 -0.69 -10.02 -5.42
C GLY A 66 0.34 -8.90 -5.52
N THR A 67 -0.10 -7.71 -5.93
CA THR A 67 0.76 -6.54 -6.09
C THR A 67 1.37 -6.08 -4.76
N ILE A 68 0.56 -5.99 -3.70
CA ILE A 68 1.04 -5.67 -2.34
C ILE A 68 2.16 -6.63 -1.90
N ALA A 69 2.01 -7.94 -2.18
CA ALA A 69 3.04 -8.93 -1.88
C ALA A 69 4.32 -8.70 -2.71
N THR A 70 4.21 -8.37 -4.00
CA THR A 70 5.39 -8.07 -4.85
C THR A 70 6.11 -6.78 -4.45
N LEU A 71 5.39 -5.84 -3.84
CA LEU A 71 5.96 -4.60 -3.29
C LEU A 71 6.61 -4.80 -1.91
N GLY A 72 6.59 -6.02 -1.36
CA GLY A 72 7.16 -6.32 -0.04
C GLY A 72 6.35 -5.79 1.14
N LEU A 73 5.08 -5.44 0.93
CA LEU A 73 4.19 -4.91 1.96
C LEU A 73 3.34 -6.01 2.59
N THR A 74 2.95 -5.83 3.86
CA THR A 74 2.04 -6.77 4.54
C THR A 74 0.61 -6.68 4.00
N ARG A 75 -0.07 -7.82 3.97
CA ARG A 75 -1.48 -7.96 3.58
C ARG A 75 -2.43 -8.08 4.77
N GLU A 76 -1.89 -8.14 5.98
CA GLU A 76 -2.63 -8.41 7.22
C GLU A 76 -3.75 -7.40 7.48
N TYR A 77 -3.58 -6.15 7.04
CA TYR A 77 -4.52 -5.06 7.25
C TYR A 77 -5.40 -4.76 6.04
N ILE A 78 -5.50 -5.73 5.12
CA ILE A 78 -6.39 -5.66 3.97
C ILE A 78 -7.63 -6.52 4.24
N GLN A 79 -8.76 -5.87 4.44
CA GLN A 79 -10.03 -6.57 4.55
C GLN A 79 -10.55 -6.95 3.16
N ILE A 80 -11.00 -8.19 3.00
CA ILE A 80 -11.72 -8.63 1.80
C ILE A 80 -13.23 -8.51 2.05
N SER A 81 -13.89 -7.71 1.23
CA SER A 81 -15.35 -7.54 1.24
C SER A 81 -16.05 -8.74 0.62
N ALA A 82 -17.18 -9.15 1.20
CA ALA A 82 -18.06 -10.16 0.62
C ALA A 82 -18.78 -9.64 -0.64
N GLN A 83 -18.83 -8.32 -0.84
CA GLN A 83 -19.41 -7.62 -1.98
C GLN A 83 -18.31 -7.11 -2.91
N SER A 84 -18.63 -6.92 -4.20
CA SER A 84 -17.74 -6.23 -5.13
C SER A 84 -17.61 -4.76 -4.71
N LEU A 85 -16.40 -4.21 -4.82
CA LEU A 85 -16.11 -2.81 -4.55
C LEU A 85 -15.53 -2.17 -5.81
N PHE A 86 -15.81 -0.88 -6.01
CA PHE A 86 -15.08 -0.09 -6.99
C PHE A 86 -13.61 -0.01 -6.57
N GLN A 87 -12.73 -0.54 -7.41
CA GLN A 87 -11.30 -0.69 -7.13
C GLN A 87 -10.47 -0.13 -8.28
N TYR A 88 -11.01 0.86 -8.99
CA TYR A 88 -10.32 1.55 -10.07
C TYR A 88 -10.77 3.01 -10.16
N ALA A 89 -9.88 3.85 -10.69
CA ALA A 89 -10.15 5.24 -11.04
C ALA A 89 -9.70 5.49 -12.48
N SER A 90 -10.53 6.16 -13.28
CA SER A 90 -10.15 6.56 -14.64
C SER A 90 -9.28 7.81 -14.59
N LYS A 91 -8.12 7.78 -15.24
CA LYS A 91 -7.24 8.93 -15.44
C LYS A 91 -7.26 9.25 -16.94
N ILE A 92 -8.11 10.20 -17.29
CA ILE A 92 -8.22 10.80 -18.64
C ILE A 92 -7.03 11.71 -18.93
#